data_AF-A0A0K8Q400-F1
#
_entry.id   AF-A0A0K8Q400-F1
#
_cell.length_a   1.000
_cell.length_b   1.000
_cell.length_c   1.000
_cell.angle_alpha   90.00
_cell.angle_beta   90.00
_cell.angle_gamma   90.00
#
_symmetry.space_group_name_H-M   'P 1'
#
loop_
_entity.id
_entity.type
_entity.pdbx_description
1 polymer ?
#
loop_
_entity_poly.entity_id
_entity_poly.type
_entity_poly.pdbx_seq_one_letter_code
_entity_poly.pdbx_strand_id
1 'polypeptide(L)'
;CKVRAVDAAGGLYLPDADCTPGAVDPAVTEANLASTICKSGYTLTVRAPTSDTSKIKALSLTQYGQTRAASTEYDHLVSLQLGGTNAVSNLWPEPNRAGAPGTTNPKDAVETRLNKAVCSHRVTLSAAQNAIAHDWVTAEKDLGL
;
A
#
# COMPACT_ATOMS: atom_id res chain seq x y z
N CYS A 1 14.23 9.48 -4.88
CA CYS A 1 13.52 8.20 -4.68
C CYS A 1 13.76 7.33 -5.89
N LYS A 2 13.77 6.01 -5.72
CA LYS A 2 13.86 5.04 -6.82
C LYS A 2 12.90 3.88 -6.61
N VAL A 3 12.27 3.42 -7.69
CA VAL A 3 11.56 2.14 -7.65
C VAL A 3 12.55 1.00 -7.79
N ARG A 4 12.39 -0.04 -6.96
CA ARG A 4 13.10 -1.30 -7.10
C ARG A 4 12.18 -2.32 -7.77
N ALA A 5 12.55 -2.78 -8.96
CA ALA A 5 11.87 -3.91 -9.60
C ALA A 5 12.32 -5.23 -8.96
N VAL A 6 11.38 -6.01 -8.45
CA VAL A 6 11.58 -7.41 -8.05
C VAL A 6 11.30 -8.31 -9.25
N ASP A 7 10.17 -8.07 -9.92
CA ASP A 7 9.79 -8.66 -11.20
C ASP A 7 8.91 -7.66 -11.98
N ALA A 8 9.50 -6.99 -12.97
CA ALA A 8 8.81 -5.99 -13.77
C ALA A 8 7.68 -6.57 -14.63
N ALA A 9 7.81 -7.82 -15.08
CA ALA A 9 6.80 -8.49 -15.91
C ALA A 9 5.59 -8.88 -15.06
N GLY A 10 5.83 -9.29 -13.81
CA GLY A 10 4.79 -9.57 -12.82
C GLY A 10 4.15 -8.33 -12.20
N GLY A 11 4.72 -7.14 -12.39
CA GLY A 11 4.26 -5.93 -11.70
C GLY A 11 4.69 -5.87 -10.23
N LEU A 12 5.78 -6.55 -9.88
CA LEU A 12 6.32 -6.62 -8.52
C LEU A 12 7.38 -5.55 -8.34
N TYR A 13 6.98 -4.41 -7.79
CA TYR A 13 7.81 -3.24 -7.56
C TYR A 13 7.77 -2.82 -6.10
N LEU A 14 8.85 -2.24 -5.60
CA LEU A 14 8.93 -1.70 -4.24
C LEU A 14 9.34 -0.23 -4.27
N PRO A 15 8.79 0.61 -3.38
CA PRO A 15 9.21 1.99 -3.25
C PRO A 15 10.60 2.10 -2.62
N ASP A 16 11.11 3.33 -2.63
CA ASP A 16 12.32 3.70 -1.90
C ASP A 16 11.94 3.90 -0.43
N ALA A 17 12.52 3.13 0.48
CA ALA A 17 12.20 3.20 1.91
C ALA A 17 12.53 4.57 2.53
N ASP A 18 13.51 5.29 1.98
CA ASP A 18 13.85 6.65 2.46
C ASP A 18 12.80 7.69 2.05
N CYS A 19 12.01 7.40 1.01
CA CYS A 19 10.98 8.30 0.51
C CYS A 19 9.56 7.93 0.94
N THR A 20 9.27 6.63 0.94
CA THR A 20 7.98 6.08 1.33
C THR A 20 8.25 4.97 2.35
N PRO A 21 8.56 5.33 3.61
CA PRO A 21 8.84 4.36 4.68
C PRO A 21 7.63 3.53 5.12
N GLY A 22 6.40 3.92 4.75
CA GLY A 22 5.17 3.18 5.10
C GLY A 22 4.48 3.71 6.35
N ALA A 23 4.14 4.99 6.37
CA ALA A 23 3.50 5.61 7.54
C ALA A 23 2.09 5.08 7.83
N VAL A 24 1.85 4.73 9.10
CA VAL A 24 0.58 4.18 9.64
C VAL A 24 -0.20 5.22 10.44
N ASP A 25 -1.53 5.09 10.46
CA ASP A 25 -2.44 5.95 11.19
C ASP A 25 -2.44 5.55 12.68
N PRO A 26 -1.97 6.42 13.60
CA PRO A 26 -1.93 6.11 15.02
C PRO A 26 -3.33 5.91 15.64
N ALA A 27 -4.41 6.33 14.96
CA ALA A 27 -5.77 6.07 15.38
C ALA A 27 -6.23 4.62 15.11
N VAL A 28 -5.51 3.85 14.28
CA VAL A 28 -5.77 2.44 14.03
C VAL A 28 -4.84 1.60 14.90
N THR A 29 -5.43 0.83 15.82
CA THR A 29 -4.68 0.06 16.81
C THR A 29 -5.20 -1.36 16.88
N GLU A 30 -4.39 -2.27 17.42
CA GLU A 30 -4.79 -3.66 17.69
C GLU A 30 -6.08 -3.72 18.54
N ALA A 31 -6.24 -2.77 19.48
CA ALA A 31 -7.36 -2.74 20.40
C ALA A 31 -8.69 -2.29 19.75
N ASN A 32 -8.67 -1.65 18.58
CA ASN A 32 -9.85 -1.07 17.95
C ASN A 32 -10.16 -1.61 16.54
N LEU A 33 -9.58 -2.75 16.17
CA LEU A 33 -9.77 -3.38 14.86
C LEU A 33 -11.25 -3.50 14.45
N ALA A 34 -12.12 -3.89 15.38
CA ALA A 34 -13.56 -4.08 15.13
C ALA A 34 -14.32 -2.79 14.78
N SER A 35 -13.82 -1.62 15.19
CA SER A 35 -14.40 -0.32 14.83
C SER A 35 -13.65 0.39 13.70
N THR A 36 -12.49 -0.12 13.30
CA THR A 36 -11.61 0.41 12.25
C THR A 36 -11.50 -0.57 11.07
N ILE A 37 -10.31 -1.12 10.78
CA ILE A 37 -9.99 -1.83 9.54
C ILE A 37 -10.74 -3.16 9.36
N CYS A 38 -11.38 -3.69 10.40
CA CYS A 38 -12.24 -4.88 10.31
C CYS A 38 -13.73 -4.53 10.21
N LYS A 39 -14.08 -3.25 10.16
CA LYS A 39 -15.43 -2.76 9.88
C LYS A 39 -15.61 -2.56 8.38
N SER A 40 -16.67 -3.14 7.83
CA SER A 40 -17.04 -2.96 6.42
C SER A 40 -17.16 -1.48 6.06
N GLY A 41 -16.52 -1.09 4.96
CA GLY A 41 -16.54 0.29 4.45
C GLY A 41 -15.57 1.27 5.12
N TYR A 42 -14.78 0.86 6.12
CA TYR A 42 -13.84 1.75 6.83
C TYR A 42 -12.91 2.52 5.90
N THR A 43 -12.31 1.87 4.90
CA THR A 43 -11.40 2.56 3.98
C THR A 43 -12.06 3.68 3.19
N LEU A 44 -13.38 3.60 2.95
CA LEU A 44 -14.13 4.67 2.27
C LEU A 44 -14.28 5.92 3.15
N THR A 45 -14.23 5.77 4.47
CA THR A 45 -14.37 6.89 5.40
C THR A 45 -13.06 7.65 5.62
N VAL A 46 -11.92 7.03 5.33
CA VAL A 46 -10.58 7.62 5.58
C VAL A 46 -9.78 7.90 4.30
N ARG A 47 -10.22 7.43 3.13
CA ARG A 47 -9.51 7.68 1.86
C ARG A 47 -9.57 9.16 1.48
N ALA A 48 -8.41 9.72 1.11
CA ALA A 48 -8.34 11.09 0.61
C ALA A 48 -9.10 11.25 -0.73
N PRO A 49 -9.71 12.42 -1.01
CA PRO A 49 -10.31 12.71 -2.30
C PRO A 49 -9.32 12.58 -3.45
N THR A 50 -9.78 12.09 -4.60
CA THR A 50 -8.94 11.90 -5.80
C THR A 50 -8.38 13.21 -6.36
N SER A 51 -9.08 14.33 -6.15
CA SER A 51 -8.62 15.67 -6.53
C SER A 51 -7.31 16.05 -5.84
N ASP A 52 -7.15 15.64 -4.59
CA ASP A 52 -6.04 16.01 -3.74
C ASP A 52 -4.84 15.12 -4.10
N THR A 53 -5.08 13.82 -4.24
CA THR A 53 -4.04 12.84 -4.56
C THR A 53 -3.51 12.98 -5.98
N SER A 54 -4.31 13.44 -6.95
CA SER A 54 -3.88 13.60 -8.35
C SER A 54 -2.74 14.63 -8.53
N LYS A 55 -2.79 15.75 -7.80
CA LYS A 55 -1.72 16.77 -7.84
C LYS A 55 -0.44 16.25 -7.20
N ILE A 56 -0.59 15.57 -6.06
CA ILE A 56 0.55 15.02 -5.31
C ILE A 56 1.21 13.88 -6.09
N LYS A 57 0.43 13.03 -6.77
CA LYS A 57 0.95 11.98 -7.67
C LYS A 57 1.90 12.53 -8.72
N ALA A 58 1.59 13.66 -9.34
CA ALA A 58 2.44 14.26 -10.36
C ALA A 58 3.81 14.72 -9.81
N LEU A 59 3.82 15.26 -8.58
CA LEU A 59 5.05 15.61 -7.87
C LEU A 59 5.83 14.36 -7.49
N SER A 60 5.14 13.33 -7.00
CA SER A 60 5.77 12.07 -6.59
C SER A 60 6.40 11.33 -7.78
N LEU A 61 5.74 11.30 -8.95
CA LEU A 61 6.32 10.78 -10.19
C LEU A 61 7.66 11.47 -10.52
N THR A 62 7.72 12.80 -10.40
CA THR A 62 8.97 13.57 -10.58
C THR A 62 10.03 13.17 -9.55
N GLN A 63 9.66 13.04 -8.28
CA GLN A 63 10.57 12.67 -7.19
C GLN A 63 11.15 11.24 -7.34
N TYR A 64 10.38 10.35 -7.95
CA TYR A 64 10.76 8.97 -8.28
C TYR A 64 11.44 8.82 -9.65
N GLY A 65 11.57 9.91 -10.42
CA GLY A 65 12.11 9.85 -11.78
C GLY A 65 11.27 9.00 -12.74
N GLN A 66 9.98 8.83 -12.46
CA GLN A 66 9.06 8.03 -13.26
C GLN A 66 8.31 8.89 -14.28
N THR A 67 8.08 8.32 -15.45
CA THR A 67 7.16 8.91 -16.44
C THR A 67 5.73 8.51 -16.13
N ARG A 68 4.78 9.40 -16.40
CA ARG A 68 3.35 9.11 -16.22
C ARG A 68 2.92 7.96 -17.12
N ALA A 69 2.33 6.92 -16.54
CA ALA A 69 1.56 5.90 -17.25
C ALA A 69 0.13 5.83 -16.70
N ALA A 70 -0.82 5.47 -17.55
CA ALA A 70 -2.22 5.29 -17.13
C ALA A 70 -2.39 4.14 -16.14
N SER A 71 -1.48 3.15 -16.19
CA SER A 71 -1.47 1.99 -15.30
C SER A 71 -0.75 2.22 -13.97
N THR A 72 0.04 3.31 -13.82
CA THR A 72 0.67 3.64 -12.53
C THR A 72 -0.40 4.11 -11.55
N GLU A 73 -0.49 3.52 -10.35
CA GLU A 73 -1.36 3.99 -9.27
C GLU A 73 -0.62 4.99 -8.36
N TYR A 74 -1.34 5.81 -7.60
CA TYR A 74 -0.74 6.50 -6.45
C TYR A 74 -1.24 5.81 -5.21
N ASP A 75 -0.44 4.85 -4.76
CA ASP A 75 -0.90 3.80 -3.86
C ASP A 75 -0.21 3.86 -2.51
N HIS A 76 -0.89 3.30 -1.51
CA HIS A 76 -0.46 3.23 -0.12
C HIS A 76 0.49 2.05 0.11
N LEU A 77 1.77 2.24 0.40
CA LEU A 77 2.70 1.16 0.73
C LEU A 77 2.13 0.25 1.85
N VAL A 78 1.74 0.84 2.97
CA VAL A 78 0.84 0.18 3.93
C VAL A 78 -0.59 0.54 3.57
N SER A 79 -1.38 -0.45 3.15
CA SER A 79 -2.78 -0.27 2.75
C SER A 79 -3.63 0.43 3.81
N LEU A 80 -4.66 1.19 3.40
CA LEU A 80 -5.72 1.63 4.31
C LEU A 80 -6.44 0.43 4.97
N GLN A 81 -6.43 -0.75 4.34
CA GLN A 81 -6.93 -2.01 4.93
C GLN A 81 -6.07 -2.50 6.11
N LEU A 82 -4.87 -1.95 6.28
CA LEU A 82 -3.93 -2.25 7.37
C LEU A 82 -3.62 -0.99 8.20
N GLY A 83 -4.47 0.04 8.12
CA GLY A 83 -4.30 1.27 8.89
C GLY A 83 -3.17 2.16 8.39
N GLY A 84 -2.84 2.13 7.09
CA GLY A 84 -1.94 3.10 6.49
C GLY A 84 -2.51 4.53 6.47
N THR A 85 -1.64 5.52 6.30
CA THR A 85 -2.04 6.94 6.19
C THR A 85 -2.12 7.41 4.73
N ASN A 86 -2.84 8.52 4.48
CA ASN A 86 -2.76 9.24 3.20
C ASN A 86 -1.52 10.16 3.10
N ALA A 87 -0.53 10.02 3.98
CA ALA A 87 0.66 10.88 3.96
C ALA A 87 1.59 10.52 2.80
N VAL A 88 2.37 11.50 2.33
CA VAL A 88 3.39 11.27 1.29
C VAL A 88 4.47 10.25 1.71
N SER A 89 4.66 10.03 3.01
CA SER A 89 5.53 8.98 3.56
C SER A 89 4.93 7.57 3.48
N ASN A 90 3.68 7.43 3.03
CA ASN A 90 3.02 6.15 2.77
C ASN A 90 2.52 6.02 1.33
N LEU A 91 2.40 7.12 0.58
CA LEU A 91 1.96 7.09 -0.81
C LEU A 91 3.14 7.11 -1.78
N TRP A 92 3.06 6.31 -2.84
CA TRP A 92 4.10 6.25 -3.88
C TRP A 92 3.49 5.96 -5.26
N PRO A 93 4.17 6.34 -6.36
CA PRO A 93 3.73 6.02 -7.71
C PRO A 93 4.07 4.56 -7.99
N GLU A 94 3.12 3.67 -7.73
CA GLU A 94 3.26 2.23 -7.92
C GLU A 94 3.06 1.88 -9.40
N PRO A 95 4.09 1.38 -10.10
CA PRO A 95 3.92 0.87 -11.45
C PRO A 95 3.16 -0.45 -11.42
N ASN A 96 2.35 -0.69 -12.45
CA ASN A 96 1.73 -1.99 -12.68
C ASN A 96 2.58 -2.85 -13.64
N ARG A 97 2.16 -4.10 -13.88
CA ARG A 97 2.75 -4.95 -14.93
C ARG A 97 2.66 -4.27 -16.30
N ALA A 98 3.64 -4.59 -17.16
CA ALA A 98 3.65 -4.08 -18.52
C ALA A 98 2.36 -4.44 -19.28
N GLY A 99 1.76 -3.47 -19.95
CA GLY A 99 0.51 -3.66 -20.71
C GLY A 99 -0.76 -3.83 -19.87
N ALA A 100 -0.73 -3.57 -18.56
CA ALA A 100 -1.93 -3.60 -17.73
C ALA A 100 -3.02 -2.65 -18.27
N PRO A 101 -4.29 -3.09 -18.36
CA PRO A 101 -5.39 -2.29 -18.90
C PRO A 101 -5.90 -1.20 -17.93
N GLY A 102 -5.34 -1.13 -16.72
CA GLY A 102 -5.76 -0.23 -15.65
C GLY A 102 -4.76 -0.27 -14.50
N THR A 103 -5.21 0.12 -13.30
CA THR A 103 -4.33 0.25 -12.12
C THR A 103 -4.38 -0.93 -11.15
N THR A 104 -5.31 -1.89 -11.31
CA THR A 104 -5.40 -3.10 -10.47
C THR A 104 -4.06 -3.82 -10.35
N ASN A 105 -3.46 -3.80 -9.16
CA ASN A 105 -2.10 -4.27 -8.92
C ASN A 105 -2.07 -5.63 -8.22
N PRO A 106 -1.01 -6.45 -8.41
CA PRO A 106 -0.87 -7.72 -7.68
C PRO A 106 -0.89 -7.54 -6.15
N LYS A 107 -0.40 -6.39 -5.68
CA LYS A 107 -0.37 -6.01 -4.25
C LYS A 107 -1.76 -5.98 -3.63
N ASP A 108 -2.80 -5.54 -4.35
CA ASP A 108 -4.20 -5.48 -3.86
C ASP A 108 -4.64 -6.79 -3.20
N ALA A 109 -4.28 -7.93 -3.80
CA ALA A 109 -4.65 -9.24 -3.31
C ALA A 109 -3.89 -9.62 -2.02
N VAL A 110 -2.62 -9.20 -1.89
CA VAL A 110 -1.83 -9.35 -0.66
C VAL A 110 -2.45 -8.51 0.45
N GLU A 111 -2.79 -7.24 0.19
CA GLU A 111 -3.41 -6.35 1.18
C GLU A 111 -4.70 -6.94 1.75
N THR A 112 -5.57 -7.46 0.90
CA THR A 112 -6.83 -8.10 1.33
C THR A 112 -6.58 -9.37 2.13
N ARG A 113 -5.58 -10.18 1.78
CA ARG A 113 -5.24 -11.39 2.54
C ARG A 113 -4.63 -11.05 3.90
N LEU A 114 -3.74 -10.06 3.97
CA LEU A 114 -3.19 -9.55 5.23
C LEU A 114 -4.28 -8.95 6.12
N ASN A 115 -5.21 -8.15 5.58
CA ASN A 115 -6.35 -7.63 6.35
C ASN A 115 -7.20 -8.76 6.93
N LYS A 116 -7.51 -9.79 6.14
CA LYS A 116 -8.23 -10.98 6.63
C LYS A 116 -7.47 -11.70 7.74
N ALA A 117 -6.15 -11.83 7.61
CA ALA A 117 -5.31 -12.46 8.63
C ALA A 117 -5.31 -11.64 9.93
N VAL A 118 -5.23 -10.30 9.85
CA VAL A 118 -5.36 -9.40 11.01
C VAL A 118 -6.74 -9.49 11.65
N CYS A 119 -7.81 -9.40 10.84
CA CYS A 119 -9.20 -9.43 11.34
C CYS A 119 -9.65 -10.79 11.86
N SER A 120 -8.92 -11.86 11.55
CA SER A 120 -9.09 -13.19 12.15
C SER A 120 -8.10 -13.46 13.28
N HIS A 121 -7.30 -12.47 13.67
CA HIS A 121 -6.26 -12.55 14.70
C HIS A 121 -5.20 -13.64 14.46
N ARG A 122 -5.00 -14.06 13.19
CA ARG A 122 -3.91 -14.98 12.82
C ARG A 122 -2.55 -14.30 12.89
N VAL A 123 -2.51 -12.99 12.64
CA VAL A 123 -1.33 -12.13 12.78
C VAL A 123 -1.73 -10.82 13.45
N THR A 124 -0.82 -10.18 14.17
CA THR A 124 -1.06 -8.84 14.72
C THR A 124 -1.03 -7.77 13.63
N LEU A 125 -1.73 -6.66 13.84
CA LEU A 125 -1.70 -5.49 12.97
C LEU A 125 -0.27 -5.00 12.71
N SER A 126 0.53 -4.85 13.78
CA SER A 126 1.91 -4.35 13.67
C SER A 126 2.80 -5.27 12.84
N ALA A 127 2.65 -6.60 12.98
CA ALA A 127 3.39 -7.56 12.16
C ALA A 127 3.03 -7.43 10.67
N ALA A 128 1.74 -7.30 10.35
CA ALA A 128 1.28 -7.10 8.97
C ALA A 128 1.78 -5.78 8.36
N GLN A 129 1.72 -4.69 9.14
CA GLN A 129 2.23 -3.36 8.74
C GLN A 129 3.73 -3.39 8.45
N ASN A 130 4.52 -4.03 9.33
CA ASN A 130 5.96 -4.14 9.15
C ASN A 130 6.33 -5.00 7.94
N ALA A 131 5.65 -6.14 7.75
CA ALA A 131 5.91 -7.04 6.64
C ALA A 131 5.61 -6.38 5.29
N ILE A 132 4.44 -5.74 5.14
CA ILE A 132 4.06 -5.10 3.88
C ILE A 132 4.91 -3.86 3.56
N ALA A 133 5.31 -3.08 4.57
CA ALA A 133 6.18 -1.93 4.38
C ALA A 133 7.61 -2.33 4.00
N HIS A 134 8.10 -3.45 4.52
CA HIS A 134 9.44 -3.95 4.21
C HIS A 134 9.54 -4.53 2.80
N ASP A 135 8.69 -5.52 2.50
CA ASP A 135 8.62 -6.17 1.20
C ASP A 135 7.26 -6.86 1.03
N TRP A 136 6.30 -6.15 0.41
CA TRP A 136 4.96 -6.70 0.20
C TRP A 136 4.94 -7.97 -0.66
N VAL A 137 5.98 -8.22 -1.47
CA VAL A 137 6.08 -9.42 -2.32
C VAL A 137 6.29 -10.67 -1.46
N THR A 138 6.98 -10.55 -0.32
CA THR A 138 7.24 -11.66 0.61
C THR A 138 6.39 -11.61 1.88
N ALA A 139 5.65 -10.54 2.13
CA ALA A 139 4.93 -10.32 3.38
C ALA A 139 4.08 -11.50 3.86
N GLU A 140 3.34 -12.18 2.97
CA GLU A 140 2.52 -13.33 3.35
C GLU A 140 3.39 -14.51 3.81
N LYS A 141 4.45 -14.80 3.06
CA LYS A 141 5.41 -15.84 3.40
C LYS A 141 6.11 -15.54 4.72
N ASP A 142 6.52 -14.29 4.93
CA ASP A 142 7.23 -13.85 6.14
C ASP A 142 6.34 -13.94 7.39
N LEU A 143 5.02 -13.87 7.21
CA LEU A 143 4.01 -14.04 8.25
C LEU A 143 3.48 -15.48 8.38
N GLY A 144 3.94 -16.41 7.53
CA GLY A 144 3.49 -17.81 7.53
C GLY A 144 2.03 -17.99 7.10
N LEU A 145 1.56 -17.17 6.16
CA LEU A 145 0.19 -17.20 5.62
C LEU A 145 0.03 -18.04 4.35
#